data_AF-A0A0B1S9L1-F1
#
_entry.id   AF-A0A0B1S9L1-F1
#
_cell.length_a   1.000
_cell.length_b   1.000
_cell.length_c   1.000
_cell.angle_alpha   90.00
_cell.angle_beta   90.00
_cell.angle_gamma   90.00
#
_symmetry.space_group_name_H-M   'P 1'
#
loop_
_entity.id
_entity.type
_entity.pdbx_description
1 polymer ?
#
loop_
_entity_poly.entity_id
_entity_poly.type
_entity_poly.pdbx_seq_one_letter_code
_entity_poly.pdbx_strand_id
1 'polypeptide(L)'
;MELEGMRRCLRWIARQGVQIRSLTIDRSRAIGKVIREMKEELGPIMHYYDGWHMMKWVGNRLREESKASGCAPIAVWIEEVKTNLWNSLKIGAEKEDMVKNVFNTCDMHVRDVHNWAPTPETGPYTRCGHPPLEGHRPEVMIEGSKAFIRFRNVILNNRLQEDLAKASPYGGTSICEAKNALDRLYCRKEIY
;
A
#
# COMPACT_ATOMS: atom_id res chain seq x y z
N MET A 1 24.11 -7.52 7.13
CA MET A 1 23.77 -7.37 8.56
C MET A 1 22.28 -7.49 8.82
N GLU A 2 21.40 -6.82 8.06
CA GLU A 2 19.95 -6.81 8.33
C GLU A 2 19.29 -8.19 8.42
N LEU A 3 19.56 -9.11 7.48
CA LEU A 3 18.90 -10.42 7.48
C LEU A 3 19.26 -11.27 8.71
N GLU A 4 20.55 -11.30 9.06
CA GLU A 4 21.02 -12.03 10.25
C GLU A 4 20.57 -11.35 11.54
N GLY A 5 20.55 -10.01 11.57
CA GLY A 5 19.96 -9.25 12.68
C GLY A 5 18.49 -9.61 12.88
N MET A 6 17.71 -9.71 11.80
CA MET A 6 16.32 -10.14 11.89
C MET A 6 16.19 -11.58 12.40
N ARG A 7 16.98 -12.54 11.89
CA ARG A 7 16.95 -13.92 12.39
C ARG A 7 17.18 -13.99 13.89
N ARG A 8 18.21 -13.28 14.37
CA ARG A 8 18.55 -13.22 15.80
C ARG A 8 17.44 -12.57 16.62
N CYS A 9 16.87 -11.48 16.12
CA CYS A 9 15.75 -10.78 16.77
C CYS A 9 14.53 -11.69 16.91
N LEU A 10 14.08 -12.33 15.83
CA LEU A 10 12.92 -13.22 15.84
C LEU A 10 13.11 -14.42 16.77
N ARG A 11 14.30 -15.05 16.75
CA ARG A 11 14.64 -16.14 17.68
C ARG A 11 14.66 -15.67 19.13
N TRP A 12 15.19 -14.48 19.39
CA TRP A 12 15.22 -13.92 20.74
C TRP A 12 13.81 -13.69 21.28
N ILE A 13 12.91 -13.09 20.49
CA ILE A 13 11.49 -12.89 20.86
C ILE A 13 10.83 -14.23 21.18
N ALA A 14 11.01 -15.23 20.32
CA ALA A 14 10.45 -16.56 20.55
C ALA A 14 10.97 -17.22 21.84
N ARG A 15 12.26 -17.05 22.16
CA ARG A 15 12.86 -17.53 23.43
C ARG A 15 12.30 -16.84 24.67
N GLN A 16 11.75 -15.63 24.54
CA GLN A 16 11.03 -14.97 25.63
C GLN A 16 9.60 -15.54 25.83
N GLY A 17 9.21 -16.57 25.08
CA GLY A 17 7.86 -17.15 25.13
C GLY A 17 6.82 -16.32 24.39
N VAL A 18 7.22 -15.33 23.60
CA VAL A 18 6.31 -14.47 22.83
C VAL A 18 6.09 -15.07 21.45
N GLN A 19 4.84 -15.44 21.16
CA GLN A 19 4.45 -15.92 19.84
C GLN A 19 4.27 -14.75 18.85
N ILE A 20 5.00 -14.80 17.74
CA ILE A 20 4.91 -13.78 16.69
C ILE A 20 3.77 -14.18 15.74
N ARG A 21 2.59 -13.55 15.87
CA ARG A 21 1.46 -13.87 14.98
C ARG A 21 1.61 -13.28 13.58
N SER A 22 2.21 -12.11 13.48
CA SER A 22 2.41 -11.42 12.20
C SER A 22 3.64 -10.51 12.22
N LEU A 23 4.20 -10.25 11.04
CA LEU A 23 5.28 -9.30 10.84
C LEU A 23 4.94 -8.39 9.67
N THR A 24 5.06 -7.07 9.87
CA THR A 24 4.95 -6.07 8.80
C THR A 24 6.34 -5.57 8.45
N ILE A 25 6.70 -5.60 7.17
CA ILE A 25 8.01 -5.16 6.69
C ILE A 25 7.89 -4.33 5.41
N ASP A 26 8.98 -3.68 5.03
CA ASP A 26 9.14 -3.17 3.67
C ASP A 26 9.16 -4.31 2.67
N ARG A 27 8.90 -4.00 1.39
CA ARG A 27 8.83 -4.98 0.30
C ARG A 27 10.20 -5.60 -0.05
N SER A 28 10.77 -6.38 0.86
CA SER A 28 12.06 -7.07 0.73
C SER A 28 11.87 -8.56 0.53
N ARG A 29 12.20 -9.03 -0.69
CA ARG A 29 12.14 -10.46 -1.03
C ARG A 29 13.05 -11.31 -0.16
N ALA A 30 14.20 -10.77 0.24
CA ALA A 30 15.18 -11.47 1.08
C ALA A 30 14.63 -11.69 2.49
N ILE A 31 13.99 -10.67 3.07
CA ILE A 31 13.34 -10.76 4.38
C ILE A 31 12.17 -11.76 4.32
N GLY A 32 11.33 -11.67 3.29
CA GLY A 32 10.25 -12.65 3.09
C GLY A 32 10.76 -14.08 2.94
N LYS A 33 11.96 -14.30 2.39
CA LYS A 33 12.62 -15.62 2.36
C LYS A 33 12.99 -16.08 3.75
N VAL A 34 13.59 -15.21 4.57
CA VAL A 34 13.97 -15.53 5.96
C VAL A 34 12.76 -15.96 6.79
N ILE A 35 11.62 -15.25 6.70
CA ILE A 35 10.40 -15.62 7.43
C ILE A 35 9.94 -17.03 7.04
N ARG A 36 10.00 -17.38 5.75
CA ARG A 36 9.64 -18.72 5.27
C ARG A 36 10.62 -19.80 5.76
N GLU A 37 11.92 -19.52 5.72
CA GLU A 37 12.97 -20.43 6.21
C GLU A 37 12.82 -20.72 7.71
N MET A 38 12.38 -19.73 8.48
CA MET A 38 12.22 -19.83 9.94
C MET A 38 10.85 -20.36 10.38
N LYS A 39 9.98 -20.73 9.44
CA LYS A 39 8.60 -21.17 9.75
C LYS A 39 8.56 -22.39 10.67
N GLU A 40 9.46 -23.36 10.48
CA GLU A 40 9.54 -24.55 11.34
C GLU A 40 10.02 -24.20 12.75
N GLU A 41 10.86 -23.18 12.90
CA GLU A 41 11.39 -22.73 14.20
C GLU A 41 10.41 -21.86 14.97
N LEU A 42 9.67 -20.99 14.28
CA LEU A 42 8.85 -19.94 14.89
C LEU A 42 7.34 -20.21 14.80
N GLY A 43 6.94 -21.22 14.04
CA GLY A 43 5.55 -21.45 13.64
C GLY A 43 5.09 -20.53 12.51
N PRO A 44 3.80 -20.58 12.15
CA PRO A 44 3.24 -19.75 11.09
C PRO A 44 3.23 -18.27 11.51
N ILE A 45 3.94 -17.44 10.73
CA ILE A 45 3.92 -15.98 10.86
C ILE A 45 3.22 -15.40 9.64
N MET A 46 2.15 -14.64 9.85
CA MET A 46 1.55 -13.87 8.76
C MET A 46 2.46 -12.73 8.34
N HIS A 47 2.78 -12.67 7.05
CA HIS A 47 3.72 -11.69 6.50
C HIS A 47 2.96 -10.61 5.75
N TYR A 48 3.10 -9.38 6.24
CA TYR A 48 2.48 -8.19 5.66
C TYR A 48 3.52 -7.20 5.15
N TYR A 49 3.09 -6.35 4.23
CA TYR A 49 3.83 -5.23 3.73
C TYR A 49 3.32 -3.91 4.30
N ASP A 50 4.24 -2.97 4.49
CA ASP A 50 3.91 -1.61 4.89
C ASP A 50 3.12 -0.87 3.79
N GLY A 51 1.88 -0.50 4.11
CA GLY A 51 1.01 0.27 3.23
C GLY A 51 1.50 1.68 2.91
N TRP A 52 2.31 2.29 3.78
CA TRP A 52 2.92 3.60 3.53
C TRP A 52 3.84 3.56 2.31
N HIS A 53 4.68 2.52 2.19
CA HIS A 53 5.54 2.36 1.04
C HIS A 53 4.76 2.12 -0.25
N MET A 54 3.62 1.43 -0.19
CA MET A 54 2.72 1.29 -1.35
C MET A 54 2.15 2.64 -1.77
N MET A 55 1.65 3.44 -0.82
CA MET A 55 1.15 4.78 -1.08
C MET A 55 2.21 5.68 -1.72
N LYS A 56 3.43 5.65 -1.16
CA LYS A 56 4.57 6.41 -1.69
C LYS A 56 4.92 5.97 -3.11
N TRP A 57 4.94 4.66 -3.37
CA TRP A 57 5.20 4.12 -4.71
C TRP A 57 4.13 4.56 -5.71
N VAL A 58 2.84 4.44 -5.38
CA VAL A 58 1.73 4.88 -6.23
C VAL A 58 1.84 6.37 -6.54
N GLY A 59 2.01 7.22 -5.52
CA GLY A 59 2.11 8.66 -5.71
C GLY A 59 3.30 9.08 -6.58
N ASN A 60 4.46 8.45 -6.37
CA ASN A 60 5.64 8.70 -7.21
C ASN A 60 5.42 8.26 -8.66
N ARG A 61 4.83 7.08 -8.86
CA ARG A 61 4.60 6.56 -10.21
C ARG A 61 3.57 7.39 -10.98
N LEU A 62 2.49 7.81 -10.33
CA LEU A 62 1.51 8.73 -10.92
C LEU A 62 2.15 10.09 -11.26
N ARG A 63 3.02 10.62 -10.39
CA ARG A 63 3.76 11.87 -10.66
C ARG A 63 4.74 11.73 -11.82
N GLU A 64 5.32 10.55 -12.04
CA GLU A 64 6.13 10.27 -13.22
C GLU A 64 5.27 10.25 -14.49
N GLU A 65 4.13 9.55 -14.47
CA GLU A 65 3.22 9.47 -15.61
C GLU A 65 2.60 10.83 -15.95
N SER A 66 2.32 11.67 -14.95
CA SER A 66 1.71 12.99 -15.15
C SER A 66 2.59 13.97 -15.93
N LYS A 67 3.91 13.73 -16.00
CA LYS A 67 4.87 14.56 -16.75
C LYS A 67 4.83 14.30 -18.25
N ALA A 68 4.21 13.21 -18.70
CA ALA A 68 4.10 12.91 -20.12
C ALA A 68 3.11 13.88 -20.80
N SER A 69 3.40 14.25 -22.06
CA SER A 69 2.50 15.10 -22.85
C SER A 69 1.09 14.49 -22.92
N GLY A 70 0.07 15.30 -22.63
CA GLY A 70 -1.33 14.89 -22.55
C GLY A 70 -1.72 14.12 -21.28
N CYS A 71 -0.88 14.11 -20.24
CA CYS A 71 -1.13 13.38 -18.98
C CYS A 71 -1.19 14.27 -17.73
N ALA A 72 -1.21 15.60 -17.91
CA ALA A 72 -1.33 16.56 -16.81
C ALA A 72 -2.53 16.29 -15.86
N PRO A 73 -3.71 15.82 -16.33
CA PRO A 73 -4.84 15.50 -15.43
C PRO A 73 -4.53 14.44 -14.37
N ILE A 74 -3.51 13.59 -14.55
CA ILE A 74 -3.10 12.63 -13.50
C ILE A 74 -2.65 13.37 -12.22
N ALA A 75 -1.98 14.51 -12.37
CA ALA A 75 -1.33 15.21 -11.26
C ALA A 75 -2.34 15.69 -10.19
N VAL A 76 -3.53 16.12 -10.63
CA VAL A 76 -4.57 16.67 -9.74
C VAL A 76 -5.31 15.60 -8.94
N TRP A 77 -5.11 14.31 -9.23
CA TRP A 77 -5.73 13.18 -8.52
C TRP A 77 -4.79 12.46 -7.56
N ILE A 78 -3.51 12.84 -7.50
CA ILE A 78 -2.49 12.05 -6.79
C ILE A 78 -2.82 11.91 -5.30
N GLU A 79 -3.26 12.99 -4.65
CA GLU A 79 -3.51 12.98 -3.21
C GLU A 79 -4.81 12.25 -2.86
N GLU A 80 -5.84 12.38 -3.69
CA GLU A 80 -7.11 11.67 -3.59
C GLU A 80 -6.91 10.17 -3.76
N VAL A 81 -6.04 9.74 -4.70
CA VAL A 81 -5.72 8.33 -4.92
C VAL A 81 -4.91 7.76 -3.76
N LYS A 82 -3.94 8.51 -3.24
CA LYS A 82 -3.20 8.12 -2.03
C LYS A 82 -4.13 7.99 -0.83
N THR A 83 -5.11 8.88 -0.71
CA THR A 83 -6.12 8.86 0.36
C THR A 83 -7.06 7.67 0.20
N ASN A 84 -7.54 7.42 -1.02
CA ASN A 84 -8.35 6.24 -1.34
C ASN A 84 -7.60 4.95 -1.04
N LEU A 85 -6.32 4.85 -1.40
CA LEU A 85 -5.48 3.70 -1.05
C LEU A 85 -5.41 3.50 0.46
N TRP A 86 -5.08 4.55 1.23
CA TRP A 86 -5.01 4.44 2.68
C TRP A 86 -6.32 3.98 3.31
N ASN A 87 -7.45 4.53 2.85
CA ASN A 87 -8.77 4.11 3.31
C ASN A 87 -9.10 2.68 2.89
N SER A 88 -8.68 2.26 1.70
CA SER A 88 -8.85 0.88 1.22
C SER A 88 -8.10 -0.13 2.10
N LEU A 89 -6.90 0.23 2.58
CA LEU A 89 -6.15 -0.58 3.54
C LEU A 89 -6.91 -0.76 4.85
N LYS A 90 -7.51 0.32 5.37
CA LYS A 90 -8.33 0.27 6.60
C LYS A 90 -9.57 -0.59 6.43
N ILE A 91 -10.28 -0.43 5.31
CA ILE A 91 -11.51 -1.20 5.03
C ILE A 91 -11.19 -2.67 4.81
N GLY A 92 -10.10 -2.98 4.09
CA GLY A 92 -9.73 -4.36 3.81
C GLY A 92 -9.23 -5.14 5.02
N ALA A 93 -8.75 -4.46 6.07
CA ALA A 93 -8.48 -5.06 7.37
C ALA A 93 -9.72 -5.72 8.01
N GLU A 94 -10.90 -5.20 7.69
CA GLU A 94 -12.18 -5.62 8.29
C GLU A 94 -12.97 -6.60 7.39
N LYS A 95 -12.69 -6.66 6.09
CA LYS A 95 -13.52 -7.33 5.08
C LYS A 95 -12.76 -8.27 4.14
N GLU A 96 -12.17 -9.32 4.69
CA GLU A 96 -11.70 -10.51 3.94
C GLU A 96 -10.92 -10.18 2.64
N ASP A 97 -9.90 -9.32 2.73
CA ASP A 97 -8.96 -9.07 1.63
C ASP A 97 -9.57 -8.41 0.36
N MET A 98 -10.57 -7.55 0.55
CA MET A 98 -11.13 -6.73 -0.54
C MET A 98 -10.36 -5.42 -0.80
N VAL A 99 -9.15 -5.26 -0.25
CA VAL A 99 -8.33 -4.03 -0.38
C VAL A 99 -8.22 -3.59 -1.83
N LYS A 100 -7.87 -4.51 -2.73
CA LYS A 100 -7.67 -4.23 -4.16
C LYS A 100 -8.96 -3.73 -4.81
N ASN A 101 -10.10 -4.33 -4.47
CA ASN A 101 -11.37 -4.01 -5.09
C ASN A 101 -11.87 -2.62 -4.68
N VAL A 102 -11.72 -2.27 -3.40
CA VAL A 102 -12.00 -0.92 -2.91
C VAL A 102 -11.04 0.09 -3.53
N PHE A 103 -9.75 -0.21 -3.58
CA PHE A 103 -8.76 0.69 -4.15
C PHE A 103 -9.03 0.97 -5.63
N ASN A 104 -9.34 -0.07 -6.41
CA ASN A 104 -9.60 0.03 -7.84
C ASN A 104 -10.84 0.88 -8.18
N THR A 105 -11.72 1.19 -7.21
CA THR A 105 -12.83 2.14 -7.43
C THR A 105 -12.36 3.55 -7.77
N CYS A 106 -11.10 3.93 -7.48
CA CYS A 106 -10.58 5.23 -7.89
C CYS A 106 -10.60 5.42 -9.42
N ASP A 107 -10.54 4.33 -10.20
CA ASP A 107 -10.70 4.37 -11.66
C ASP A 107 -12.07 4.88 -12.11
N MET A 108 -13.11 4.70 -11.28
CA MET A 108 -14.45 5.25 -11.51
C MET A 108 -14.49 6.73 -11.10
N HIS A 109 -13.90 7.07 -9.94
CA HIS A 109 -13.89 8.43 -9.42
C HIS A 109 -13.16 9.42 -10.35
N VAL A 110 -12.04 9.01 -10.94
CA VAL A 110 -11.31 9.88 -11.88
C VAL A 110 -12.10 10.20 -13.15
N ARG A 111 -13.14 9.42 -13.45
CA ARG A 111 -14.09 9.62 -14.56
C ARG A 111 -15.41 10.27 -14.12
N ASP A 112 -15.51 10.68 -12.86
CA ASP A 112 -16.74 11.16 -12.21
C ASP A 112 -17.91 10.14 -12.30
N VAL A 113 -17.58 8.84 -12.30
CA VAL A 113 -18.57 7.75 -12.31
C VAL A 113 -18.78 7.27 -10.87
N HIS A 114 -20.00 7.46 -10.36
CA HIS A 114 -20.33 7.16 -8.96
C HIS A 114 -21.25 5.94 -8.77
N ASN A 115 -21.79 5.42 -9.87
CA ASN A 115 -22.54 4.17 -9.93
C ASN A 115 -22.14 3.42 -11.20
N TRP A 116 -21.86 2.11 -11.10
CA TRP A 116 -21.36 1.29 -12.20
C TRP A 116 -21.79 -0.17 -12.05
N ALA A 117 -21.72 -0.93 -13.15
CA ALA A 117 -21.95 -2.37 -13.12
C ALA A 117 -20.74 -3.11 -12.52
N PRO A 118 -20.92 -4.29 -11.87
CA PRO A 118 -19.80 -5.04 -11.32
C PRO A 118 -18.72 -5.33 -12.36
N THR A 119 -17.45 -5.09 -12.01
CA THR A 119 -16.30 -5.44 -12.86
C THR A 119 -15.34 -6.38 -12.11
N PRO A 120 -14.46 -7.11 -12.82
CA PRO A 120 -13.44 -7.93 -12.16
C PRO A 120 -12.53 -7.11 -11.23
N GLU A 121 -12.24 -5.86 -11.59
CA GLU A 121 -11.35 -4.99 -10.82
C GLU A 121 -12.01 -4.43 -9.56
N THR A 122 -13.29 -4.04 -9.60
CA THR A 122 -14.01 -3.50 -8.43
C THR A 122 -14.78 -4.57 -7.66
N GLY A 123 -14.87 -5.80 -8.15
CA GLY A 123 -15.53 -6.92 -7.48
C GLY A 123 -16.98 -6.58 -7.13
N PRO A 124 -17.42 -6.74 -5.86
CA PRO A 124 -18.80 -6.47 -5.46
C PRO A 124 -19.12 -4.97 -5.34
N TYR A 125 -18.13 -4.09 -5.44
CA TYR A 125 -18.33 -2.64 -5.32
C TYR A 125 -18.84 -2.07 -6.65
N THR A 126 -20.00 -1.42 -6.58
CA THR A 126 -20.77 -0.88 -7.72
C THR A 126 -21.17 0.59 -7.54
N ARG A 127 -20.79 1.20 -6.41
CA ARG A 127 -21.06 2.60 -6.10
C ARG A 127 -20.06 3.15 -5.10
N CYS A 128 -19.96 4.47 -5.02
CA CYS A 128 -19.14 5.16 -4.03
C CYS A 128 -19.59 4.86 -2.59
N GLY A 129 -18.63 4.76 -1.67
CA GLY A 129 -18.88 4.54 -0.24
C GLY A 129 -19.09 5.81 0.58
N HIS A 130 -19.22 6.97 -0.09
CA HIS A 130 -19.33 8.28 0.55
C HIS A 130 -20.59 9.02 0.07
N PRO A 131 -21.13 9.95 0.89
CA PRO A 131 -22.16 10.89 0.42
C PRO A 131 -21.59 11.83 -0.65
N PRO A 132 -22.44 12.61 -1.35
CA PRO A 132 -21.98 13.66 -2.26
C PRO A 132 -20.96 14.57 -1.58
N LEU A 133 -19.82 14.78 -2.24
CA LEU A 133 -18.77 15.67 -1.74
C LEU A 133 -19.07 17.11 -2.15
N GLU A 134 -18.91 18.03 -1.21
CA GLU A 134 -18.98 19.47 -1.43
C GLU A 134 -17.59 20.03 -1.79
N GLY A 135 -17.54 21.04 -2.67
CA GLY A 135 -16.31 21.76 -3.01
C GLY A 135 -15.75 21.49 -4.40
N HIS A 136 -14.49 21.89 -4.60
CA HIS A 136 -13.79 21.77 -5.87
C HIS A 136 -13.55 20.30 -6.23
N ARG A 137 -13.95 19.91 -7.45
CA ARG A 137 -13.66 18.59 -8.00
C ARG A 137 -12.42 18.65 -8.88
N PRO A 138 -11.49 17.69 -8.77
CA PRO A 138 -10.39 17.59 -9.71
C PRO A 138 -10.90 17.41 -11.15
N GLU A 139 -10.04 17.73 -12.12
CA GLU A 139 -10.34 17.56 -13.54
C GLU A 139 -10.65 16.10 -13.88
N VAL A 140 -11.77 15.84 -14.56
CA VAL A 140 -12.18 14.50 -14.95
C VAL A 140 -11.30 13.96 -16.08
N MET A 141 -10.77 12.75 -15.92
CA MET A 141 -10.06 12.05 -16.99
C MET A 141 -11.05 11.40 -17.95
N ILE A 142 -10.94 11.71 -19.24
CA ILE A 142 -11.79 11.11 -20.29
C ILE A 142 -11.40 9.64 -20.49
N GLU A 143 -12.39 8.76 -20.53
CA GLU A 143 -12.17 7.33 -20.80
C GLU A 143 -11.50 7.11 -22.17
N GLY A 144 -10.53 6.19 -22.22
CA GLY A 144 -9.73 5.94 -23.41
C GLY A 144 -8.68 7.01 -23.73
N SER A 145 -8.65 8.14 -23.00
CA SER A 145 -7.58 9.13 -23.16
C SER A 145 -6.21 8.57 -22.75
N LYS A 146 -5.14 9.17 -23.26
CA LYS A 146 -3.77 8.81 -22.89
C LYS A 146 -3.52 8.93 -21.39
N ALA A 147 -4.05 9.98 -20.74
CA ALA A 147 -3.96 10.19 -19.30
C ALA A 147 -4.64 9.04 -18.54
N PHE A 148 -5.88 8.70 -18.91
CA PHE A 148 -6.65 7.63 -18.28
C PHE A 148 -5.97 6.26 -18.42
N ILE A 149 -5.49 5.91 -19.63
CA ILE A 149 -4.81 4.62 -19.86
C ILE A 149 -3.55 4.52 -18.99
N ARG A 150 -2.73 5.58 -18.94
CA ARG A 150 -1.50 5.58 -18.12
C ARG A 150 -1.80 5.53 -16.62
N PHE A 151 -2.80 6.28 -16.17
CA PHE A 151 -3.31 6.22 -14.81
C PHE A 151 -3.71 4.78 -14.44
N ARG A 152 -4.60 4.18 -15.24
CA ARG A 152 -5.11 2.83 -15.03
C ARG A 152 -3.99 1.79 -15.00
N ASN A 153 -2.97 1.91 -15.84
CA ASN A 153 -1.80 1.03 -15.83
C ASN A 153 -1.00 1.07 -14.52
N VAL A 154 -0.98 2.21 -13.82
CA VAL A 154 -0.35 2.31 -12.50
C VAL A 154 -1.22 1.66 -11.43
N ILE A 155 -2.52 1.96 -11.43
CA ILE A 155 -3.47 1.41 -10.44
C ILE A 155 -3.57 -0.11 -10.56
N LEU A 156 -3.71 -0.62 -11.78
CA LEU A 156 -3.85 -2.06 -12.06
C LEU A 156 -2.51 -2.77 -12.27
N ASN A 157 -1.40 -2.17 -11.84
CA ASN A 157 -0.10 -2.82 -11.93
C ASN A 157 -0.13 -4.17 -11.18
N ASN A 158 0.14 -5.29 -11.87
CA ASN A 158 0.06 -6.64 -11.28
C ASN A 158 0.81 -6.77 -9.96
N ARG A 159 2.01 -6.20 -9.86
CA ARG A 159 2.83 -6.26 -8.65
C ARG A 159 2.23 -5.45 -7.51
N LEU A 160 1.61 -4.31 -7.80
CA LEU A 160 0.87 -3.54 -6.80
C LEU A 160 -0.35 -4.36 -6.32
N GLN A 161 -1.12 -4.92 -7.24
CA GLN A 161 -2.33 -5.69 -6.92
C GLN A 161 -2.03 -6.92 -6.05
N GLU A 162 -0.91 -7.61 -6.30
CA GLU A 162 -0.40 -8.69 -5.45
C GLU A 162 0.05 -8.21 -4.07
N ASP A 163 0.68 -7.04 -4.00
CA ASP A 163 1.15 -6.47 -2.74
C ASP A 163 -0.02 -5.96 -1.88
N LEU A 164 -1.06 -5.38 -2.50
CA LEU A 164 -2.26 -4.90 -1.80
C LEU A 164 -2.95 -6.00 -1.00
N ALA A 165 -2.97 -7.23 -1.54
CA ALA A 165 -3.49 -8.41 -0.85
C ALA A 165 -2.68 -8.82 0.39
N LYS A 166 -1.47 -8.27 0.54
CA LYS A 166 -0.57 -8.49 1.67
C LYS A 166 -0.31 -7.21 2.46
N ALA A 167 -1.06 -6.15 2.21
CA ALA A 167 -0.87 -4.91 2.93
C ALA A 167 -1.30 -5.08 4.39
N SER A 168 -0.53 -4.47 5.30
CA SER A 168 -0.78 -4.63 6.73
C SER A 168 -2.09 -3.97 7.15
N PRO A 169 -2.97 -4.69 7.87
CA PRO A 169 -4.17 -4.11 8.45
C PRO A 169 -3.89 -3.25 9.69
N TYR A 170 -2.68 -3.36 10.27
CA TYR A 170 -2.32 -2.77 11.56
C TYR A 170 -1.58 -1.42 11.43
N GLY A 171 -1.58 -0.83 10.25
CA GLY A 171 -0.88 0.43 9.96
C GLY A 171 0.54 0.21 9.41
N GLY A 172 1.27 1.33 9.26
CA GLY A 172 2.61 1.36 8.68
C GLY A 172 3.74 1.48 9.70
N THR A 173 4.97 1.46 9.22
CA THR A 173 6.19 1.55 10.03
C THR A 173 6.66 3.00 10.29
N SER A 174 5.83 3.99 10.00
CA SER A 174 6.20 5.42 10.08
C SER A 174 6.73 5.85 11.46
N ILE A 175 6.21 5.26 12.54
CA ILE A 175 6.72 5.50 13.91
C ILE A 175 8.16 4.98 14.05
N CYS A 176 8.45 3.81 13.47
CA CYS A 176 9.80 3.24 13.44
C CYS A 176 10.74 4.10 12.58
N GLU A 177 10.28 4.61 11.43
CA GLU A 177 11.07 5.52 10.59
C GLU A 177 11.38 6.83 11.30
N ALA A 178 10.40 7.44 11.97
CA ALA A 178 10.59 8.66 12.75
C ALA A 178 11.60 8.44 13.88
N LYS A 179 11.46 7.33 14.63
CA LYS A 179 12.45 6.94 15.63
C LYS A 179 13.83 6.77 15.00
N ASN A 180 13.97 6.00 13.92
CA ASN A 180 15.25 5.76 13.26
C ASN A 180 15.90 7.07 12.78
N ALA A 181 15.11 8.04 12.31
CA ALA A 181 15.59 9.36 11.94
C ALA A 181 16.11 10.15 13.16
N LEU A 182 15.39 10.11 14.28
CA LEU A 182 15.83 10.72 15.54
C LEU A 182 17.08 10.04 16.10
N ASP A 183 17.14 8.71 16.08
CA ASP A 183 18.31 7.95 16.52
C ASP A 183 19.54 8.33 15.68
N ARG A 184 19.41 8.52 14.37
CA ARG A 184 20.51 9.01 13.52
C ARG A 184 20.98 10.42 13.86
N LEU A 185 20.08 11.29 14.33
CA LEU A 185 20.41 12.67 14.70
C LEU A 185 21.03 12.76 16.08
N TYR A 186 20.56 11.95 17.03
CA TYR A 186 20.84 12.13 18.46
C TYR A 186 21.69 11.00 19.08
N CYS A 187 21.70 9.79 18.52
CA CYS A 187 22.53 8.70 19.04
C CYS A 187 23.98 8.86 18.56
N ARG A 188 24.93 8.70 19.49
CA ARG A 188 26.36 8.70 19.17
C ARG A 188 26.67 7.52 18.25
N LYS A 189 27.43 7.77 17.17
CA LYS A 189 27.78 6.78 16.14
C LYS A 189 28.68 5.63 16.63
N GLU A 190 29.14 5.69 17.87
CA GLU A 190 30.22 4.85 18.42
C GLU A 190 29.74 3.67 19.27
N ILE A 191 28.46 3.31 19.22
CA ILE A 191 27.94 2.12 19.94
C ILE A 191 27.49 1.08 18.93
N TYR A 192 28.45 0.31 18.39
CA TYR A 192 28.23 -1.01 17.77
C TYR A 192 29.46 -1.88 17.96
#